data_AF-A0A2A4VD16-F1
#
_entry.id   AF-A0A2A4VD16-F1
#
_cell.length_a   1.000
_cell.length_b   1.000
_cell.length_c   1.000
_cell.angle_alpha   90.00
_cell.angle_beta   90.00
_cell.angle_gamma   90.00
#
_symmetry.space_group_name_H-M   'P 1'
#
loop_
_entity.id
_entity.type
_entity.pdbx_description
1 polymer ?
#
loop_
_entity_poly.entity_id
_entity_poly.type
_entity_poly.pdbx_seq_one_letter_code
_entity_poly.pdbx_strand_id
1 'polypeptide(L)'
;MSDGFDDRYRGSKEKDLTPSNTKVIPKKKTAVALKDSEGGKKVPRIAAAGRGKVAERILELAFENGIKVREDSDLAELLTSIELDSPIPSEAFMAVGEILSYVYKANGKEDPFNTKVESDT
;
A
#
# COMPACT_ATOMS: atom_id res chain seq x y z
N MET A 1 40.90 37.35 -44.88
CA MET A 1 40.34 36.25 -45.69
C MET A 1 39.83 35.22 -44.72
N SER A 2 38.54 34.95 -44.86
CA SER A 2 37.70 34.09 -44.06
C SER A 2 38.12 32.63 -44.18
N ASP A 3 38.04 31.86 -43.10
CA ASP A 3 37.40 30.55 -43.14
C ASP A 3 36.84 30.25 -41.75
N GLY A 4 35.51 30.39 -41.65
CA GLY A 4 34.75 30.00 -40.49
C GLY A 4 34.51 28.50 -40.54
N PHE A 5 35.00 27.79 -39.54
CA PHE A 5 34.51 26.46 -39.21
C PHE A 5 33.44 26.61 -38.12
N ASP A 6 32.19 26.72 -38.58
CA ASP A 6 30.99 26.42 -37.81
C ASP A 6 30.92 24.90 -37.69
N ASP A 7 31.10 24.34 -36.50
CA ASP A 7 30.58 23.01 -36.21
C ASP A 7 30.07 22.99 -34.77
N ARG A 8 28.80 23.37 -34.69
CA ARG A 8 27.91 23.12 -33.56
C ARG A 8 27.86 21.62 -33.26
N TYR A 9 28.74 21.13 -32.40
CA TYR A 9 28.49 19.90 -31.64
C TYR A 9 27.41 20.15 -30.58
N ARG A 10 26.18 20.30 -31.09
CA ARG A 10 24.94 20.27 -30.33
C ARG A 10 24.54 18.82 -30.11
N GLY A 11 24.44 18.43 -28.85
CA GLY A 11 23.80 17.19 -28.42
C GLY A 11 24.69 15.98 -28.59
N SER A 12 24.91 15.19 -27.56
CA SER A 12 23.82 14.46 -26.93
C SER A 12 24.24 14.11 -25.51
N LYS A 13 23.33 14.37 -24.57
CA LYS A 13 23.36 13.81 -23.21
C LYS A 13 23.87 12.37 -23.28
N GLU A 14 24.88 12.07 -22.48
CA GLU A 14 25.21 10.71 -22.04
C GLU A 14 23.91 10.10 -21.48
N LYS A 15 23.16 9.45 -22.37
CA LYS A 15 22.01 8.62 -22.04
C LYS A 15 22.60 7.47 -21.25
N ASP A 16 22.37 7.53 -19.94
CA ASP A 16 22.17 6.40 -19.03
C ASP A 16 22.67 5.07 -19.61
N LEU A 17 23.97 4.82 -19.41
CA LEU A 17 24.58 3.51 -19.62
C LEU A 17 23.99 2.54 -18.58
N THR A 18 22.77 2.11 -18.81
CA THR A 18 22.15 1.01 -18.07
C THR A 18 22.60 -0.29 -18.74
N PRO A 19 23.28 -1.21 -18.04
CA PRO A 19 23.65 -2.48 -18.64
C PRO A 19 22.38 -3.23 -19.05
N SER A 20 22.30 -3.56 -20.34
CA SER A 20 21.19 -4.22 -21.05
C SER A 20 20.80 -5.61 -20.52
N ASN A 21 21.27 -6.03 -19.34
CA ASN A 21 21.01 -7.35 -18.76
C ASN A 21 20.26 -7.32 -17.41
N THR A 22 19.76 -6.16 -16.98
CA THR A 22 18.83 -6.12 -15.83
C THR A 22 17.44 -6.51 -16.31
N LYS A 23 17.14 -7.81 -16.29
CA LYS A 23 15.76 -8.29 -16.36
C LYS A 23 15.02 -7.69 -15.16
N VAL A 24 14.27 -6.60 -15.38
CA VAL A 24 13.40 -6.01 -14.36
C VAL A 24 12.37 -7.09 -14.00
N ILE A 25 12.60 -7.76 -12.87
CA ILE A 25 11.66 -8.76 -12.36
C ILE A 25 10.43 -7.95 -11.91
N PRO A 26 9.26 -8.11 -12.54
CA PRO A 26 8.09 -7.35 -12.13
C PRO A 26 7.80 -7.67 -10.66
N LYS A 27 7.71 -6.64 -9.81
CA LYS A 27 7.31 -6.80 -8.41
C LYS A 27 5.96 -7.52 -8.40
N LYS A 28 5.92 -8.70 -7.78
CA LYS A 28 4.68 -9.46 -7.64
C LYS A 28 3.73 -8.63 -6.78
N LYS A 29 2.48 -8.44 -7.24
CA LYS A 29 1.44 -7.77 -6.45
C LYS A 29 1.28 -8.46 -5.10
N THR A 30 1.05 -7.67 -4.06
CA THR A 30 0.81 -8.15 -2.71
C THR A 30 -0.49 -7.53 -2.23
N ALA A 31 -1.36 -8.33 -1.61
CA ALA A 31 -2.63 -7.85 -1.07
C ALA A 31 -2.95 -8.57 0.23
N VAL A 32 -3.53 -7.82 1.16
CA VAL A 32 -3.99 -8.30 2.46
C VAL A 32 -5.39 -7.78 2.70
N ALA A 33 -6.28 -8.67 3.12
CA ALA A 33 -7.64 -8.36 3.52
C ALA A 33 -7.73 -8.38 5.05
N LEU A 34 -8.33 -7.34 5.61
CA LEU A 34 -8.55 -7.18 7.03
C LEU A 34 -10.02 -7.39 7.37
N LYS A 35 -10.27 -8.02 8.52
CA LYS A 35 -11.61 -8.19 9.08
C LYS A 35 -11.67 -7.53 10.44
N ASP A 36 -12.63 -6.63 10.59
CA ASP A 36 -13.00 -6.08 11.88
C ASP A 36 -13.91 -7.05 12.65
N SER A 37 -13.84 -6.98 13.97
CA SER A 37 -14.72 -7.71 14.87
C SER A 37 -15.99 -6.90 15.17
N GLU A 38 -17.13 -7.57 15.32
CA GLU A 38 -18.40 -6.89 15.59
C GLU A 38 -18.30 -5.96 16.81
N GLY A 39 -18.54 -4.67 16.55
CA GLY A 39 -18.63 -3.63 17.55
C GLY A 39 -17.32 -2.91 17.88
N GLY A 40 -16.24 -3.09 17.11
CA GLY A 40 -14.98 -2.33 17.31
C GLY A 40 -14.28 -2.60 18.64
N LYS A 41 -14.71 -3.64 19.37
CA LYS A 41 -14.19 -3.98 20.71
C LYS A 41 -12.94 -4.85 20.67
N LYS A 42 -12.64 -5.51 19.55
CA LYS A 42 -11.43 -6.31 19.39
C LYS A 42 -10.57 -5.78 18.26
N VAL A 43 -9.27 -6.05 18.40
CA VAL A 43 -8.26 -5.72 17.39
C VAL A 43 -8.64 -6.37 16.05
N PRO A 44 -8.60 -5.62 14.93
CA PRO A 44 -8.84 -6.17 13.60
C PRO A 44 -7.83 -7.29 13.29
N ARG A 45 -8.24 -8.22 12.43
CA ARG A 45 -7.47 -9.43 12.13
C ARG A 45 -7.22 -9.59 10.64
N ILE A 46 -6.17 -10.34 10.30
CA ILE A 46 -5.87 -10.71 8.92
C ILE A 46 -6.85 -11.80 8.47
N ALA A 47 -7.70 -11.49 7.50
CA ALA A 47 -8.66 -12.46 6.94
C ALA A 47 -8.08 -13.22 5.74
N ALA A 48 -7.27 -12.55 4.92
CA ALA A 48 -6.56 -13.15 3.80
C ALA A 48 -5.26 -12.39 3.53
N ALA A 49 -4.23 -13.07 3.06
CA ALA A 49 -2.99 -12.46 2.62
C ALA A 49 -2.42 -13.26 1.44
N GLY A 50 -1.80 -12.59 0.48
CA GLY A 50 -1.28 -13.28 -0.69
C GLY A 50 -0.37 -12.43 -1.57
N ARG A 51 0.34 -13.13 -2.47
CA ARG A 51 1.19 -12.54 -3.50
C ARG A 51 0.83 -13.08 -4.89
N GLY A 52 1.13 -12.31 -5.93
CA GLY A 52 0.86 -12.65 -7.32
C GLY A 52 -0.63 -12.94 -7.56
N LYS A 53 -0.95 -14.11 -8.11
CA LYS A 53 -2.32 -14.53 -8.43
C LYS A 53 -3.27 -14.50 -7.22
N VAL A 54 -2.77 -14.83 -6.03
CA VAL A 54 -3.60 -14.80 -4.81
C VAL A 54 -3.95 -13.35 -4.47
N ALA A 55 -2.99 -12.43 -4.57
CA ALA A 55 -3.25 -11.01 -4.37
C ALA A 55 -4.25 -10.45 -5.38
N GLU A 56 -4.13 -10.85 -6.65
CA GLU A 56 -5.07 -10.48 -7.71
C GLU A 56 -6.49 -10.96 -7.37
N ARG A 57 -6.65 -12.20 -6.90
CA ARG A 57 -7.97 -12.73 -6.52
C ARG A 57 -8.55 -12.04 -5.28
N ILE A 58 -7.72 -11.68 -4.29
CA ILE A 58 -8.16 -10.89 -3.13
C ILE A 58 -8.70 -9.54 -3.58
N LEU A 59 -7.97 -8.84 -4.45
CA LEU A 59 -8.38 -7.54 -4.97
C LEU A 59 -9.67 -7.63 -5.80
N GLU A 60 -9.76 -8.64 -6.68
CA GLU A 60 -10.95 -8.90 -7.48
C GLU A 60 -12.18 -9.10 -6.61
N LEU A 61 -12.10 -9.97 -5.59
CA LEU A 61 -13.18 -10.19 -4.62
C LEU A 61 -13.52 -8.91 -3.84
N ALA A 62 -12.51 -8.11 -3.47
CA ALA A 62 -12.74 -6.85 -2.79
C ALA A 62 -13.54 -5.87 -3.65
N PHE A 63 -13.17 -5.72 -4.93
CA PHE A 63 -13.89 -4.86 -5.86
C PHE A 63 -15.30 -5.36 -6.17
N GLU A 64 -15.48 -6.68 -6.36
CA GLU A 64 -16.79 -7.32 -6.58
C GLU A 64 -17.75 -7.07 -5.41
N ASN A 65 -17.24 -7.06 -4.18
CA ASN A 65 -18.05 -6.86 -2.97
C ASN A 65 -18.10 -5.39 -2.50
N GLY A 66 -17.52 -4.45 -3.26
CA GLY A 66 -17.48 -3.04 -2.87
C GLY A 66 -16.64 -2.76 -1.61
N ILE A 67 -15.71 -3.65 -1.25
CA ILE A 67 -14.77 -3.48 -0.16
C ILE A 67 -13.75 -2.41 -0.57
N LYS A 68 -13.50 -1.45 0.33
CA LYS A 68 -12.54 -0.36 0.09
C LYS A 68 -11.12 -0.92 0.03
N VAL A 69 -10.38 -0.56 -1.03
CA VAL A 69 -8.99 -0.95 -1.25
C VAL A 69 -8.10 0.28 -1.11
N ARG A 70 -7.00 0.15 -0.37
CA ARG A 70 -5.94 1.15 -0.24
C ARG A 70 -4.63 0.55 -0.74
N GLU A 71 -3.89 1.32 -1.52
CA GLU A 71 -2.56 0.92 -1.99
C GLU A 71 -1.49 1.47 -1.05
N ASP A 72 -0.74 0.55 -0.45
CA ASP A 72 0.43 0.84 0.38
C ASP A 72 1.36 -0.39 0.30
N SER A 73 2.49 -0.26 -0.40
CA SER A 73 3.39 -1.39 -0.64
C SER A 73 4.04 -1.89 0.64
N ASP A 74 4.43 -0.98 1.52
CA ASP A 74 5.24 -1.29 2.69
C ASP A 74 4.36 -1.95 3.75
N LEU A 75 3.16 -1.40 3.95
CA LEU A 75 2.15 -1.99 4.83
C LEU A 75 1.67 -3.35 4.29
N ALA A 76 1.44 -3.48 2.98
CA ALA A 76 1.03 -4.76 2.40
C ALA A 76 2.11 -5.84 2.56
N GLU A 77 3.39 -5.49 2.37
CA GLU A 77 4.51 -6.41 2.58
C GLU A 77 4.64 -6.82 4.05
N LEU A 78 4.55 -5.86 4.98
CA LEU A 78 4.55 -6.11 6.42
C LEU A 78 3.41 -7.05 6.82
N LEU A 79 2.18 -6.73 6.41
CA LEU A 79 1.00 -7.49 6.81
C LEU A 79 0.93 -8.89 6.18
N THR A 80 1.56 -9.08 5.01
CA THR A 80 1.62 -10.40 4.35
C THR A 80 2.53 -11.39 5.09
N SER A 81 3.41 -10.90 5.97
CA SER A 81 4.25 -11.76 6.80
C SER A 81 3.53 -12.35 8.02
N ILE A 82 2.31 -11.88 8.31
CA ILE A 82 1.51 -12.29 9.47
C ILE A 82 0.63 -13.49 9.11
N GLU A 83 0.41 -14.37 10.09
CA GLU A 83 -0.49 -15.51 9.95
C GLU A 83 -1.97 -15.07 9.84
N LEU A 84 -2.76 -15.88 9.13
CA LEU A 84 -4.21 -15.66 9.04
C LEU A 84 -4.87 -15.75 10.42
N ASP A 85 -5.98 -15.03 10.59
CA ASP A 85 -6.73 -14.87 11.84
C ASP A 85 -5.95 -14.27 13.01
N SER A 86 -4.70 -13.87 12.80
CA SER A 86 -3.90 -13.17 13.81
C SER A 86 -4.31 -11.69 13.93
N PRO A 87 -4.21 -11.11 15.14
CA PRO A 87 -4.36 -9.67 15.33
C PRO A 87 -3.24 -8.92 14.63
N ILE A 88 -3.51 -7.67 14.25
CA ILE A 88 -2.52 -6.80 13.63
C ILE A 88 -1.42 -6.43 14.64
N PRO A 89 -0.13 -6.52 14.27
CA PRO A 89 0.98 -6.19 15.14
C PRO A 89 1.01 -4.69 15.44
N SER A 90 1.60 -4.34 16.57
CA SER A 90 1.75 -2.95 17.05
C SER A 90 2.32 -2.01 16.00
N GLU A 91 3.28 -2.49 15.22
CA GLU A 91 4.03 -1.78 14.18
C GLU A 91 3.12 -1.35 13.02
N ALA A 92 2.08 -2.13 12.72
CA ALA A 92 1.09 -1.84 11.69
C ALA A 92 -0.19 -1.21 12.25
N PHE A 93 -0.38 -1.22 13.57
CA PHE A 93 -1.63 -0.85 14.21
C PHE A 93 -2.03 0.60 13.92
N MET A 94 -1.07 1.54 14.00
CA MET A 94 -1.33 2.95 13.71
C MET A 94 -1.76 3.19 12.26
N ALA A 95 -1.01 2.63 11.30
CA ALA A 95 -1.29 2.78 9.88
C ALA A 95 -2.65 2.16 9.50
N VAL A 96 -2.95 0.97 10.02
CA VAL A 96 -4.26 0.35 9.79
C VAL A 96 -5.38 1.13 10.49
N GLY A 97 -5.15 1.62 11.71
CA GLY A 97 -6.11 2.42 12.46
C GLY A 97 -6.52 3.69 11.71
N GLU A 98 -5.58 4.38 11.06
CA GLU A 98 -5.86 5.53 10.21
C GLU A 98 -6.76 5.16 9.02
N ILE A 99 -6.44 4.06 8.33
CA ILE A 99 -7.24 3.56 7.20
C ILE A 99 -8.65 3.20 7.66
N LEU A 100 -8.78 2.48 8.77
CA LEU A 100 -10.06 2.07 9.32
C LEU A 100 -10.86 3.30 9.79
N SER A 101 -10.22 4.26 10.46
CA SER A 101 -10.81 5.55 10.87
C SER A 101 -11.48 6.24 9.68
N TYR A 102 -10.78 6.33 8.56
CA TYR A 102 -11.33 6.87 7.32
C TYR A 102 -12.56 6.08 6.84
N VAL A 103 -12.51 4.75 6.89
CA VAL A 103 -13.63 3.88 6.50
C VAL A 103 -14.84 4.03 7.43
N TYR A 104 -14.67 4.09 8.75
CA TYR A 104 -15.79 4.32 9.70
C TYR A 104 -16.43 5.68 9.49
N LYS A 105 -15.62 6.74 9.37
CA LYS A 105 -16.08 8.10 9.10
C LYS A 105 -16.85 8.18 7.79
N ALA A 106 -16.34 7.55 6.73
CA ALA A 106 -17.02 7.49 5.43
C ALA A 106 -18.35 6.71 5.49
N ASN A 107 -18.47 5.77 6.42
CA ASN A 107 -19.69 4.98 6.65
C ASN A 107 -20.63 5.59 7.71
N GLY A 108 -20.31 6.76 8.27
CA GLY A 108 -21.11 7.42 9.32
C GLY A 108 -21.16 6.65 10.64
N LYS A 109 -20.18 5.80 10.91
CA LYS A 109 -20.08 5.00 12.14
C LYS A 109 -19.15 5.66 13.15
N GLU A 110 -19.35 5.34 14.43
CA GLU A 110 -18.39 5.73 15.48
C GLU A 110 -17.03 5.11 15.19
N ASP A 111 -16.00 5.94 15.28
CA ASP A 111 -14.63 5.56 14.98
C ASP A 111 -13.90 5.21 16.29
N PRO A 112 -13.65 3.91 16.56
CA PRO A 112 -13.01 3.48 17.80
C PRO A 112 -11.53 3.87 17.87
N PHE A 113 -10.92 4.28 16.74
CA PHE A 113 -9.51 4.68 16.67
C PHE A 113 -9.31 6.18 16.86
N ASN A 114 -10.38 6.98 16.74
CA ASN A 114 -10.35 8.41 16.95
C ASN A 114 -10.89 8.76 18.34
N THR A 115 -10.19 8.28 19.37
CA THR A 115 -10.32 8.90 20.70
C THR A 115 -9.75 10.30 20.57
N LYS A 116 -10.59 11.33 20.72
CA LYS A 116 -10.06 12.65 21.10
C LYS A 116 -9.21 12.38 22.34
N VAL A 117 -7.90 12.52 22.22
CA VAL A 117 -7.06 12.67 23.39
C VAL A 117 -7.51 14.02 23.94
N GLU A 118 -8.47 13.99 24.86
CA GLU A 118 -8.86 15.20 25.57
C GLU A 118 -7.60 15.62 26.31
N SER A 119 -6.89 16.56 25.71
CA SER A 119 -5.87 17.36 26.35
C SER A 119 -6.59 18.22 27.38
N ASP A 120 -7.04 17.58 28.47
CA ASP A 120 -7.30 18.31 29.70
C ASP A 120 -5.97 18.93 30.11
N THR A 121 -5.98 20.26 30.02
CA THR A 121 -4.91 21.19 30.37
C THR A 121 -4.74 21.25 31.88
#